data_AF-A0A2S0PDM8-F1
#
_entry.id   AF-A0A2S0PDM8-F1
#
_cell.length_a   1.000
_cell.length_b   1.000
_cell.length_c   1.000
_cell.angle_alpha   90.00
_cell.angle_beta   90.00
_cell.angle_gamma   90.00
#
_symmetry.space_group_name_H-M   'P 1'
#
loop_
_entity.id
_entity.type
_entity.pdbx_description
1 polymer ?
#
loop_
_entity_poly.entity_id
_entity_poly.type
_entity_poly.pdbx_seq_one_letter_code
_entity_poly.pdbx_strand_id
1 'polypeptide(L)'
;MRPSCPATRSAVIVSAVILITACSTPSLTQVRQFGTESATLSASAKHAFTYLDQLEIQRKLYTLASDPKDGPTDSTFTGFFETLPDRQTGQKDPRKQALALRLDLLAGLASYASALQSLAAANYAADIDSASGELNGALVSLGKTYQAATGNDIGLTAADFGLIATAVNAAGKGYAMARQRDAIRAVVRAADPAVQKAAALIATDLGPDSGLAQYAQNAAGLSRGALQIAYNRDRTRPDSTFDNRLARLEQIRTLYRAQQGAGALFADVSKGTRAMAKAHAELVRAVDSKAMSSAGLAQTLAELQAYVKSVQAFQDSAALAGK
;
A
#
# COMPACT_ATOMS: atom_id res chain seq x y z
N MET A 1 -9.02 -53.80 -18.53
CA MET A 1 -9.57 -53.48 -17.19
C MET A 1 -8.53 -52.74 -16.36
N ARG A 2 -8.63 -51.41 -16.32
CA ARG A 2 -8.29 -50.52 -15.20
C ARG A 2 -8.78 -49.12 -15.61
N PRO A 3 -9.56 -48.42 -14.77
CA PRO A 3 -10.34 -47.27 -15.20
C PRO A 3 -9.54 -45.97 -15.15
N SER A 4 -9.93 -45.08 -16.07
CA SER A 4 -9.59 -43.67 -16.19
C SER A 4 -9.95 -42.84 -14.95
N CYS A 5 -9.00 -42.07 -14.41
CA CYS A 5 -9.28 -40.95 -13.49
C CYS A 5 -9.70 -39.71 -14.28
N PRO A 6 -10.86 -39.09 -13.99
CA PRO A 6 -11.22 -37.81 -14.57
C PRO A 6 -10.55 -36.65 -13.81
N ALA A 7 -10.17 -35.63 -14.57
CA ALA A 7 -9.53 -34.40 -14.15
C ALA A 7 -10.37 -33.62 -13.11
N THR A 8 -9.71 -33.22 -12.03
CA THR A 8 -10.22 -32.29 -11.02
C THR A 8 -10.37 -30.91 -11.64
N ARG A 9 -11.61 -30.51 -11.95
CA ARG A 9 -11.96 -29.12 -12.26
C ARG A 9 -11.94 -28.31 -10.96
N SER A 10 -11.02 -27.35 -10.86
CA SER A 10 -11.02 -26.35 -9.79
C SER A 10 -12.31 -25.52 -9.87
N ALA A 11 -13.20 -25.72 -8.89
CA ALA A 11 -14.40 -24.93 -8.73
C ALA A 11 -14.02 -23.52 -8.22
N VAL A 12 -14.31 -22.50 -9.02
CA VAL A 12 -14.31 -21.10 -8.59
C VAL A 12 -15.54 -20.91 -7.70
N ILE A 13 -15.32 -20.75 -6.40
CA ILE A 13 -16.39 -20.41 -5.45
C ILE A 13 -16.72 -18.93 -5.67
N VAL A 14 -17.76 -18.68 -6.46
CA VAL A 14 -18.43 -17.37 -6.53
C VAL A 14 -19.24 -17.24 -5.25
N SER A 15 -18.70 -16.53 -4.25
CA SER A 15 -19.46 -16.18 -3.05
C SER A 15 -20.60 -15.23 -3.44
N ALA A 16 -21.81 -15.77 -3.53
CA ALA A 16 -23.02 -15.00 -3.69
C ALA A 16 -23.26 -14.14 -2.44
N VAL A 17 -23.21 -12.81 -2.62
CA VAL A 17 -23.60 -11.85 -1.58
C VAL A 17 -25.11 -11.88 -1.45
N ILE A 18 -25.60 -12.45 -0.35
CA ILE A 18 -27.02 -12.44 0.01
C ILE A 18 -27.40 -11.00 0.40
N LEU A 19 -28.14 -10.33 -0.48
CA LEU A 19 -28.80 -9.05 -0.19
C LEU A 19 -30.03 -9.30 0.69
N ILE A 20 -29.81 -9.35 2.01
CA ILE A 20 -30.92 -9.33 2.97
C ILE A 20 -31.44 -7.90 3.05
N THR A 21 -32.56 -7.64 2.37
CA THR A 21 -33.39 -6.46 2.61
C THR A 21 -34.13 -6.63 3.94
N ALA A 22 -33.48 -6.27 5.04
CA ALA A 22 -34.14 -5.96 6.29
C ALA A 22 -34.21 -4.43 6.43
N CYS A 23 -35.26 -3.91 7.08
CA CYS A 23 -35.29 -2.54 7.59
C CYS A 23 -34.15 -2.37 8.63
N SER A 24 -32.92 -2.21 8.16
CA SER A 24 -31.75 -2.09 9.00
C SER A 24 -31.44 -0.61 9.20
N THR A 25 -31.26 -0.23 10.46
CA THR A 25 -30.46 0.93 10.84
C THR A 25 -29.25 1.07 9.92
N PRO A 26 -28.93 2.29 9.42
CA PRO A 26 -27.79 2.49 8.53
C PRO A 26 -26.52 1.88 9.13
N SER A 27 -26.05 0.79 8.52
CA SER A 27 -24.92 0.01 9.03
C SER A 27 -23.62 0.72 8.72
N LEU A 28 -22.72 0.77 9.69
CA LEU A 28 -21.37 1.30 9.52
C LEU A 28 -20.37 0.24 8.99
N THR A 29 -20.84 -0.96 8.63
CA THR A 29 -19.98 -2.06 8.15
C THR A 29 -19.12 -1.65 6.95
N GLN A 30 -19.69 -0.95 5.96
CA GLN A 30 -18.92 -0.55 4.78
C GLN A 30 -17.89 0.55 5.10
N VAL A 31 -18.15 1.41 6.08
CA VAL A 31 -17.17 2.40 6.59
C VAL A 31 -15.98 1.69 7.24
N ARG A 32 -16.25 0.65 8.06
CA ARG A 32 -15.20 -0.16 8.68
C ARG A 32 -14.40 -0.93 7.64
N GLN A 33 -15.08 -1.53 6.67
CA GLN A 33 -14.43 -2.25 5.56
C GLN A 33 -13.52 -1.32 4.74
N PHE A 34 -13.97 -0.10 4.44
CA PHE A 34 -13.13 0.92 3.79
C PHE A 34 -11.82 1.15 4.55
N GLY A 35 -11.88 1.35 5.87
CA GLY A 35 -10.69 1.50 6.71
C GLY A 35 -9.76 0.30 6.66
N THR A 36 -10.31 -0.91 6.80
CA THR A 36 -9.53 -2.16 6.84
C THR A 36 -8.82 -2.42 5.51
N GLU A 37 -9.54 -2.29 4.39
CA GLU A 37 -8.96 -2.53 3.06
C GLU A 37 -7.92 -1.46 2.69
N SER A 38 -8.15 -0.20 3.07
CA SER A 38 -7.18 0.90 2.87
C SER A 38 -5.90 0.70 3.69
N ALA A 39 -6.03 0.29 4.95
CA ALA A 39 -4.90 -0.03 5.81
C ALA A 39 -4.09 -1.21 5.26
N THR A 40 -4.79 -2.26 4.80
CA THR A 40 -4.15 -3.45 4.25
C THR A 40 -3.43 -3.15 2.94
N LEU A 41 -4.02 -2.34 2.05
CA LEU A 41 -3.36 -1.88 0.82
C LEU A 41 -2.07 -1.12 1.15
N SER A 42 -2.13 -0.15 2.08
CA SER A 42 -0.97 0.65 2.45
C SER A 42 0.14 -0.17 3.12
N ALA A 43 -0.21 -1.06 4.05
CA ALA A 43 0.76 -1.99 4.66
C ALA A 43 1.41 -2.85 3.58
N SER A 44 0.60 -3.33 2.63
CA SER A 44 1.10 -4.20 1.58
C SER A 44 2.02 -3.45 0.59
N ALA A 45 1.65 -2.22 0.24
CA ALA A 45 2.51 -1.33 -0.52
C ALA A 45 3.82 -1.06 0.22
N LYS A 46 3.79 -0.69 1.51
CA LYS A 46 4.99 -0.42 2.32
C LYS A 46 5.98 -1.60 2.29
N HIS A 47 5.48 -2.82 2.47
CA HIS A 47 6.32 -4.02 2.37
C HIS A 47 6.96 -4.19 0.98
N ALA A 48 6.22 -3.92 -0.10
CA ALA A 48 6.78 -3.91 -1.44
C ALA A 48 7.89 -2.86 -1.62
N PHE A 49 7.80 -1.72 -0.95
CA PHE A 49 8.84 -0.70 -0.96
C PHE A 49 10.06 -1.08 -0.11
N THR A 50 9.87 -1.72 1.04
CA THR A 50 10.97 -2.32 1.81
C THR A 50 11.72 -3.37 0.99
N TYR A 51 11.01 -4.13 0.16
CA TYR A 51 11.66 -5.06 -0.77
C TYR A 51 12.57 -4.34 -1.78
N LEU A 52 12.21 -3.14 -2.26
CA LEU A 52 13.09 -2.36 -3.14
C LEU A 52 14.38 -1.93 -2.44
N ASP A 53 14.29 -1.51 -1.17
CA ASP A 53 15.46 -1.16 -0.39
C ASP A 53 16.41 -2.36 -0.25
N GLN A 54 15.86 -3.53 0.08
CA GLN A 54 16.64 -4.76 0.18
C GLN A 54 17.23 -5.17 -1.16
N LEU A 55 16.47 -5.03 -2.25
CA LEU A 55 16.91 -5.37 -3.60
C LEU A 55 18.07 -4.48 -4.06
N GLU A 56 18.05 -3.20 -3.70
CA GLU A 56 19.15 -2.27 -4.00
C GLU A 56 20.43 -2.66 -3.25
N ILE A 57 20.31 -2.98 -1.96
CA ILE A 57 21.45 -3.45 -1.16
C ILE A 57 22.00 -4.74 -1.77
N GLN A 58 21.15 -5.72 -2.07
CA GLN A 58 21.57 -6.97 -2.72
C GLN A 58 22.26 -6.72 -4.06
N ARG A 59 21.71 -5.84 -4.89
CA ARG A 59 22.32 -5.46 -6.17
C ARG A 59 23.73 -4.93 -5.96
N LYS A 60 23.92 -3.98 -5.03
CA LYS A 60 25.24 -3.41 -4.70
C LYS A 60 26.21 -4.48 -4.20
N LEU A 61 25.76 -5.37 -3.32
CA LEU A 61 26.57 -6.48 -2.80
C LEU A 61 26.99 -7.45 -3.91
N TYR A 62 26.09 -7.79 -4.83
CA TYR A 62 26.42 -8.67 -5.95
C TYR A 62 27.36 -8.00 -6.96
N THR A 63 27.18 -6.71 -7.24
CA THR A 63 28.13 -5.94 -8.05
C THR A 63 29.51 -5.95 -7.43
N LEU A 64 29.62 -5.63 -6.14
CA LEU A 64 30.90 -5.64 -5.40
C LEU A 64 31.54 -7.03 -5.39
N ALA A 65 30.76 -8.09 -5.14
CA ALA A 65 31.27 -9.45 -5.14
C ALA A 65 31.71 -9.94 -6.55
N SER A 66 31.24 -9.28 -7.62
CA SER A 66 31.59 -9.60 -9.00
C SER A 66 32.83 -8.87 -9.51
N ASP A 67 33.20 -7.73 -8.92
CA ASP A 67 34.43 -6.99 -9.25
C ASP A 67 35.40 -6.95 -8.06
N PRO A 68 36.47 -7.76 -8.07
CA PRO A 68 37.43 -7.83 -6.97
C PRO A 68 38.27 -6.56 -6.79
N LYS A 69 38.17 -5.57 -7.70
CA LYS A 69 38.90 -4.29 -7.59
C LYS A 69 38.21 -3.28 -6.70
N ASP A 70 36.92 -3.45 -6.45
CA ASP A 70 36.14 -2.54 -5.62
C ASP A 70 36.07 -3.02 -4.16
N GLY A 71 36.11 -2.07 -3.23
CA GLY A 71 35.87 -2.30 -1.81
C GLY A 71 34.47 -1.82 -1.39
N PRO A 72 33.89 -2.34 -0.30
CA PRO A 72 32.63 -1.83 0.21
C PRO A 72 32.80 -0.37 0.67
N THR A 73 31.73 0.41 0.50
CA THR A 73 31.61 1.76 1.08
C THR A 73 30.31 1.84 1.89
N ASP A 74 30.11 2.89 2.68
CA ASP A 74 28.86 3.03 3.45
C ASP A 74 27.61 2.96 2.56
N SER A 75 27.68 3.50 1.33
CA SER A 75 26.57 3.47 0.38
C SER A 75 26.26 2.06 -0.14
N THR A 76 27.18 1.11 -0.02
CA THR A 76 26.96 -0.31 -0.35
C THR A 76 25.81 -0.89 0.48
N PHE A 77 25.62 -0.40 1.71
CA PHE A 77 24.66 -0.94 2.68
C PHE A 77 23.36 -0.14 2.80
N THR A 78 23.20 0.93 2.02
CA THR A 78 21.97 1.75 2.07
C THR A 78 20.95 1.31 1.02
N GLY A 79 19.67 1.36 1.37
CA GLY A 79 18.55 1.10 0.48
C GLY A 79 18.38 2.10 -0.66
N PHE A 80 17.31 1.93 -1.44
CA PHE A 80 16.93 2.87 -2.49
C PHE A 80 16.45 4.20 -1.89
N PHE A 81 15.57 4.15 -0.89
CA PHE A 81 15.00 5.31 -0.21
C PHE A 81 15.93 5.90 0.86
N GLU A 82 16.90 5.11 1.32
CA GLU A 82 17.98 5.58 2.20
C GLU A 82 19.03 6.34 1.39
N THR A 83 18.78 7.64 1.18
CA THR A 83 19.76 8.55 0.58
C THR A 83 20.70 9.08 1.65
N LEU A 84 21.98 8.70 1.57
CA LEU A 84 23.05 9.52 2.11
C LEU A 84 23.04 10.86 1.34
N PRO A 85 23.26 12.00 2.01
CA PRO A 85 23.50 13.26 1.32
C PRO A 85 24.65 13.08 0.33
N ASP A 86 24.50 13.63 -0.87
CA ASP A 86 25.60 13.72 -1.82
C ASP A 86 26.79 14.42 -1.15
N ARG A 87 27.99 13.81 -1.25
CA ARG A 87 29.16 14.29 -0.49
C ARG A 87 29.69 15.64 -0.95
N GLN A 88 29.37 16.07 -2.17
CA GLN A 88 29.84 17.34 -2.73
C GLN A 88 28.83 18.47 -2.54
N THR A 89 27.54 18.16 -2.65
CA THR A 89 26.44 19.13 -2.62
C THR A 89 25.66 19.11 -1.31
N GLY A 90 25.79 18.07 -0.49
CA GLY A 90 25.00 17.84 0.72
C GLY A 90 23.52 17.54 0.45
N GLN A 91 23.11 17.39 -0.82
CA GLN A 91 21.71 17.19 -1.20
C GLN A 91 21.39 15.71 -1.38
N LYS A 92 20.20 15.30 -0.95
CA LYS A 92 19.67 13.96 -1.23
C LYS A 92 19.08 13.94 -2.64
N ASP A 93 19.03 12.76 -3.29
CA ASP A 93 18.46 12.63 -4.63
C ASP A 93 16.97 13.05 -4.64
N PRO A 94 16.60 14.12 -5.36
CA PRO A 94 15.26 14.67 -5.34
C PRO A 94 14.21 13.71 -5.89
N ARG A 95 14.57 12.79 -6.79
CA ARG A 95 13.62 11.79 -7.32
C ARG A 95 13.26 10.76 -6.25
N LYS A 96 14.26 10.28 -5.51
CA LYS A 96 14.06 9.32 -4.42
C LYS A 96 13.24 9.94 -3.28
N GLN A 97 13.49 11.21 -2.96
CA GLN A 97 12.67 11.96 -2.01
C GLN A 97 11.22 12.10 -2.46
N ALA A 98 10.98 12.49 -3.71
CA ALA A 98 9.63 12.62 -4.25
C ALA A 98 8.84 11.31 -4.15
N LEU A 99 9.51 10.18 -4.42
CA LEU A 99 8.92 8.84 -4.33
C LEU A 99 8.63 8.42 -2.88
N ALA A 100 9.55 8.67 -1.94
CA ALA A 100 9.32 8.43 -0.51
C ALA A 100 8.08 9.19 -0.02
N LEU A 101 7.91 10.45 -0.45
CA LEU A 101 6.73 11.25 -0.13
C LEU A 101 5.42 10.65 -0.67
N ARG A 102 5.45 9.89 -1.78
CA ARG A 102 4.24 9.17 -2.26
C ARG A 102 3.84 8.03 -1.33
N LEU A 103 4.82 7.39 -0.70
CA LEU A 103 4.56 6.32 0.28
C LEU A 103 3.98 6.89 1.56
N ASP A 104 4.55 8.00 2.01
CA ASP A 104 4.05 8.72 3.17
C ASP A 104 2.63 9.25 2.92
N LEU A 105 2.31 9.65 1.69
CA LEU A 105 0.94 10.01 1.29
C LEU A 105 -0.01 8.81 1.34
N LEU A 106 0.40 7.65 0.83
CA LEU A 106 -0.40 6.43 0.89
C LEU A 106 -0.66 6.00 2.35
N ALA A 107 0.37 6.08 3.20
CA ALA A 107 0.27 5.84 4.63
C ALA A 107 -0.63 6.85 5.34
N GLY A 108 -0.60 8.12 4.92
CA GLY A 108 -1.50 9.16 5.40
C GLY A 108 -2.97 8.86 5.07
N LEU A 109 -3.25 8.42 3.83
CA LEU A 109 -4.60 8.01 3.42
C LEU A 109 -5.10 6.80 4.20
N ALA A 110 -4.23 5.81 4.43
CA ALA A 110 -4.57 4.65 5.26
C ALA A 110 -4.78 5.00 6.73
N SER A 111 -3.97 5.90 7.29
CA SER A 111 -4.16 6.40 8.66
C SER A 111 -5.50 7.10 8.80
N TYR A 112 -5.88 7.95 7.83
CA TYR A 112 -7.18 8.58 7.77
C TYR A 112 -8.32 7.55 7.72
N ALA A 113 -8.22 6.58 6.81
CA ALA A 113 -9.24 5.53 6.65
C ALA A 113 -9.37 4.66 7.91
N SER A 114 -8.25 4.38 8.59
CA SER A 114 -8.21 3.63 9.85
C SER A 114 -8.87 4.40 10.99
N ALA A 115 -8.56 5.70 11.12
CA ALA A 115 -9.22 6.58 12.10
C ALA A 115 -10.73 6.67 11.84
N LEU A 116 -11.15 6.69 10.57
CA LEU A 116 -12.57 6.66 10.20
C LEU A 116 -13.22 5.32 10.59
N GLN A 117 -12.53 4.20 10.40
CA GLN A 117 -12.97 2.90 10.91
C GLN A 117 -13.08 2.89 12.44
N SER A 118 -12.08 3.43 13.16
CA SER A 118 -12.11 3.53 14.63
C SER A 118 -13.33 4.35 15.08
N LEU A 119 -13.58 5.48 14.43
CA LEU A 119 -14.76 6.31 14.70
C LEU A 119 -16.06 5.55 14.41
N ALA A 120 -16.10 4.72 13.36
CA ALA A 120 -17.25 3.88 13.03
C ALA A 120 -17.42 2.65 13.94
N ALA A 121 -16.39 2.24 14.65
CA ALA A 121 -16.38 1.11 15.58
C ALA A 121 -16.55 1.53 17.05
N ALA A 122 -16.34 2.82 17.35
CA ALA A 122 -16.41 3.38 18.68
C ALA A 122 -17.77 3.11 19.37
N ASN A 123 -17.70 2.60 20.59
CA ASN A 123 -18.88 2.30 21.42
C ASN A 123 -18.98 3.20 22.65
N TYR A 124 -17.90 3.92 22.97
CA TYR A 124 -17.80 4.80 24.13
C TYR A 124 -17.29 6.19 23.74
N ALA A 125 -17.58 7.20 24.58
CA ALA A 125 -17.12 8.57 24.35
C ALA A 125 -15.60 8.69 24.23
N ALA A 126 -14.85 7.95 25.06
CA ALA A 126 -13.39 7.93 25.00
C ALA A 126 -12.85 7.36 23.67
N ASP A 127 -13.53 6.35 23.10
CA ASP A 127 -13.15 5.80 21.79
C ASP A 127 -13.38 6.83 20.68
N ILE A 128 -14.48 7.58 20.77
CA ILE A 128 -14.80 8.67 19.82
C ILE A 128 -13.74 9.76 19.91
N ASP A 129 -13.38 10.19 21.12
CA ASP A 129 -12.36 11.22 21.32
C ASP A 129 -10.99 10.76 20.78
N SER A 130 -10.58 9.52 21.06
CA SER A 130 -9.33 8.93 20.54
C SER A 130 -9.33 8.85 19.02
N ALA A 131 -10.36 8.24 18.43
CA ALA A 131 -10.48 8.07 16.97
C ALA A 131 -10.43 9.43 16.26
N SER A 132 -10.92 10.47 16.91
CA SER A 132 -10.96 11.80 16.33
C SER A 132 -9.65 12.57 16.45
N GLY A 133 -8.91 12.37 17.53
CA GLY A 133 -7.52 12.81 17.63
C GLY A 133 -6.66 12.18 16.52
N GLU A 134 -6.83 10.87 16.29
CA GLU A 134 -6.19 10.16 15.18
C GLU A 134 -6.60 10.73 13.82
N LEU A 135 -7.88 11.03 13.63
CA LEU A 135 -8.41 11.54 12.36
C LEU A 135 -7.86 12.93 12.04
N ASN A 136 -7.83 13.82 13.03
CA ASN A 136 -7.22 15.14 12.90
C ASN A 136 -5.71 15.04 12.62
N GLY A 137 -5.00 14.19 13.37
CA GLY A 137 -3.57 13.95 13.15
C GLY A 137 -3.26 13.42 11.76
N ALA A 138 -4.05 12.45 11.29
CA ALA A 138 -3.91 11.86 9.96
C ALA A 138 -4.12 12.89 8.84
N LEU A 139 -5.17 13.72 8.93
CA LEU A 139 -5.45 14.75 7.94
C LEU A 139 -4.40 15.87 7.93
N VAL A 140 -3.93 16.31 9.10
CA VAL A 140 -2.83 17.29 9.20
C VAL A 140 -1.56 16.72 8.58
N SER A 141 -1.21 15.47 8.90
CA SER A 141 -0.04 14.82 8.32
C SER A 141 -0.17 14.67 6.81
N LEU A 142 -1.35 14.25 6.31
CA LEU A 142 -1.62 14.10 4.89
C LEU A 142 -1.43 15.43 4.14
N GLY A 143 -1.94 16.53 4.70
CA GLY A 143 -1.75 17.87 4.14
C GLY A 143 -0.28 18.30 4.09
N LYS A 144 0.46 18.11 5.19
CA LYS A 144 1.90 18.41 5.24
C LYS A 144 2.70 17.60 4.23
N THR A 145 2.45 16.29 4.13
CA THR A 145 3.15 15.42 3.17
C THR A 145 2.82 15.82 1.74
N TYR A 146 1.56 16.18 1.44
CA TYR A 146 1.17 16.64 0.12
C TYR A 146 1.83 17.96 -0.27
N GLN A 147 1.91 18.90 0.68
CA GLN A 147 2.61 20.16 0.48
C GLN A 147 4.11 19.95 0.24
N ALA A 148 4.76 19.07 1.01
CA ALA A 148 6.14 18.69 0.77
C ALA A 148 6.34 18.03 -0.61
N ALA A 149 5.35 17.25 -1.05
CA ALA A 149 5.35 16.53 -2.32
C ALA A 149 5.12 17.39 -3.57
N THR A 150 4.42 18.52 -3.45
CA THR A 150 3.92 19.29 -4.61
C THR A 150 4.20 20.79 -4.54
N GLY A 151 4.59 21.31 -3.37
CA GLY A 151 4.63 22.74 -3.07
C GLY A 151 3.25 23.39 -2.89
N ASN A 152 2.16 22.65 -3.09
CA ASN A 152 0.80 23.17 -3.07
C ASN A 152 0.01 22.66 -1.85
N ASP A 153 -0.96 23.45 -1.39
CA ASP A 153 -1.88 23.01 -0.35
C ASP A 153 -2.82 21.90 -0.88
N ILE A 154 -3.11 20.91 -0.04
CA ILE A 154 -4.01 19.80 -0.39
C ILE A 154 -5.48 20.25 -0.50
N GLY A 155 -5.81 21.44 0.00
CA GLY A 155 -7.15 22.00 0.07
C GLY A 155 -7.88 21.69 1.37
N LEU A 156 -7.17 21.37 2.46
CA LEU A 156 -7.75 21.25 3.81
C LEU A 156 -7.57 22.57 4.54
N THR A 157 -8.67 23.26 4.80
CA THR A 157 -8.64 24.57 5.47
C THR A 157 -8.79 24.43 6.98
N ALA A 158 -8.43 25.48 7.73
CA ALA A 158 -8.70 25.55 9.17
C ALA A 158 -10.21 25.41 9.49
N ALA A 159 -11.09 25.85 8.57
CA ALA A 159 -12.53 25.67 8.71
C ALA A 159 -12.94 24.20 8.61
N ASP A 160 -12.31 23.41 7.73
CA ASP A 160 -12.55 21.97 7.60
C ASP A 160 -12.13 21.22 8.87
N PHE A 161 -10.96 21.56 9.42
CA PHE A 161 -10.52 21.01 10.71
C PHE A 161 -11.46 21.40 11.86
N GLY A 162 -11.95 22.65 11.89
CA GLY A 162 -12.94 23.10 12.87
C GLY A 162 -14.27 22.37 12.76
N LEU A 163 -14.73 22.10 11.54
CA LEU A 163 -15.96 21.35 11.27
C LEU A 163 -15.83 19.89 11.73
N ILE A 164 -14.69 19.25 11.42
CA ILE A 164 -14.37 17.89 11.87
C ILE A 164 -14.34 17.80 13.39
N ALA A 165 -13.60 18.69 14.05
CA ALA A 165 -13.49 18.72 15.51
C ALA A 165 -14.84 18.95 16.19
N THR A 166 -15.68 19.81 15.62
CA THR A 166 -17.04 20.07 16.14
C THR A 166 -17.95 18.86 16.01
N ALA A 167 -17.95 18.22 14.83
CA ALA A 167 -18.81 17.07 14.56
C ALA A 167 -18.45 15.87 15.46
N VAL A 168 -17.15 15.67 15.69
CA VAL A 168 -16.60 14.71 16.64
C VAL A 168 -17.03 14.99 18.08
N ASN A 169 -16.85 16.22 18.56
CA ASN A 169 -17.12 16.57 19.95
C ASN A 169 -18.62 16.40 20.27
N ALA A 170 -19.47 16.68 19.29
CA ALA A 170 -20.90 16.40 19.38
C ALA A 170 -21.21 14.90 19.54
N ALA A 171 -20.45 14.02 18.88
CA ALA A 171 -20.60 12.57 19.00
C ALA A 171 -20.16 12.02 20.37
N GLY A 172 -19.13 12.61 21.00
CA GLY A 172 -18.64 12.22 22.33
C GLY A 172 -19.61 12.54 23.48
N LYS A 173 -20.36 13.65 23.42
CA LYS A 173 -21.22 14.15 24.52
C LYS A 173 -22.61 13.50 24.65
N GLY A 174 -22.65 12.18 24.78
CA GLY A 174 -23.88 11.45 25.12
C GLY A 174 -24.26 10.32 24.16
N TYR A 175 -23.25 9.60 23.65
CA TYR A 175 -23.32 8.38 22.84
C TYR A 175 -24.69 8.11 22.19
N ALA A 176 -24.86 8.68 21.00
CA ALA A 176 -26.01 8.38 20.14
C ALA A 176 -25.48 8.03 18.75
N MET A 177 -25.81 6.83 18.24
CA MET A 177 -25.40 6.37 16.90
C MET A 177 -25.73 7.39 15.79
N ALA A 178 -26.78 8.19 15.97
CA ALA A 178 -27.12 9.28 15.05
C ALA A 178 -26.01 10.35 14.96
N ARG A 179 -25.44 10.78 16.10
CA ARG A 179 -24.38 11.79 16.12
C ARG A 179 -23.05 11.26 15.58
N GLN A 180 -22.73 9.99 15.86
CA GLN A 180 -21.56 9.32 15.27
C GLN A 180 -21.67 9.28 13.73
N ARG A 181 -22.85 8.98 13.21
CA ARG A 181 -23.14 9.01 11.77
C ARG A 181 -23.02 10.42 11.18
N ASP A 182 -23.49 11.44 11.88
CA ASP A 182 -23.32 12.83 11.45
C ASP A 182 -21.86 13.26 11.46
N ALA A 183 -21.08 12.81 12.45
CA ALA A 183 -19.63 13.04 12.51
C ALA A 183 -18.90 12.39 11.33
N ILE A 184 -19.17 11.11 11.05
CA ILE A 184 -18.63 10.40 9.88
C ILE A 184 -19.00 11.13 8.59
N ARG A 185 -20.24 11.57 8.44
CA ARG A 185 -20.68 12.33 7.26
C ARG A 185 -19.90 13.62 7.08
N ALA A 186 -19.77 14.40 8.14
CA ALA A 186 -19.04 15.66 8.16
C ALA A 186 -17.57 15.47 7.76
N VAL A 187 -16.93 14.48 8.37
CA VAL A 187 -15.53 14.12 8.12
C VAL A 187 -15.30 13.68 6.68
N VAL A 188 -16.09 12.73 6.18
CA VAL A 188 -15.95 12.18 4.83
C VAL A 188 -16.13 13.28 3.78
N ARG A 189 -17.12 14.17 3.96
CA ARG A 189 -17.33 15.31 3.05
C ARG A 189 -16.15 16.26 3.02
N ALA A 190 -15.66 16.67 4.20
CA ALA A 190 -14.57 17.63 4.32
C ALA A 190 -13.25 17.06 3.78
N ALA A 191 -13.00 15.76 3.98
CA ALA A 191 -11.76 15.12 3.57
C ALA A 191 -11.72 14.74 2.07
N ASP A 192 -12.85 14.64 1.38
CA ASP A 192 -12.90 14.09 0.02
C ASP A 192 -11.96 14.80 -0.97
N PRO A 193 -11.92 16.15 -1.09
CA PRO A 193 -11.00 16.81 -2.01
C PRO A 193 -9.54 16.43 -1.77
N ALA A 194 -9.16 16.28 -0.50
CA ALA A 194 -7.81 15.91 -0.11
C ALA A 194 -7.49 14.44 -0.43
N VAL A 195 -8.44 13.54 -0.15
CA VAL A 195 -8.34 12.12 -0.50
C VAL A 195 -8.18 11.95 -2.01
N GLN A 196 -9.00 12.64 -2.82
CA GLN A 196 -8.94 12.56 -4.28
C GLN A 196 -7.59 13.06 -4.82
N LYS A 197 -7.09 14.22 -4.34
CA LYS A 197 -5.81 14.78 -4.77
C LYS A 197 -4.62 13.89 -4.40
N ALA A 198 -4.55 13.42 -3.16
CA ALA A 198 -3.47 12.54 -2.73
C ALA A 198 -3.48 11.22 -3.52
N ALA A 199 -4.65 10.61 -3.72
CA ALA A 199 -4.78 9.39 -4.49
C ALA A 199 -4.40 9.57 -5.97
N ALA A 200 -4.80 10.68 -6.59
CA ALA A 200 -4.42 11.00 -7.98
C ALA A 200 -2.89 11.14 -8.13
N LEU A 201 -2.26 11.81 -7.17
CA LEU A 201 -0.81 12.01 -7.16
C LEU A 201 -0.05 10.67 -7.03
N ILE A 202 -0.46 9.82 -6.08
CA ILE A 202 0.10 8.48 -5.91
C ILE A 202 -0.09 7.64 -7.17
N ALA A 203 -1.29 7.64 -7.74
CA ALA A 203 -1.63 6.82 -8.88
C ALA A 203 -0.93 7.23 -10.19
N THR A 204 -0.46 8.48 -10.27
CA THR A 204 0.35 8.98 -11.39
C THR A 204 1.78 8.43 -11.30
N ASP A 205 2.35 8.42 -10.10
CA ASP A 205 3.78 8.12 -9.92
C ASP A 205 4.08 6.64 -9.64
N LEU A 206 3.07 5.83 -9.28
CA LEU A 206 3.23 4.40 -8.97
C LEU A 206 2.68 3.44 -10.05
N GLY A 207 2.61 3.84 -11.33
CA GLY A 207 2.13 2.96 -12.42
C GLY A 207 3.09 1.81 -12.81
N PRO A 208 2.64 0.86 -13.69
CA PRO A 208 3.50 -0.21 -14.22
C PRO A 208 4.73 0.29 -14.97
N ASP A 209 4.62 1.46 -15.59
CA ASP A 209 5.70 2.13 -16.33
C ASP A 209 6.39 3.22 -15.50
N SER A 210 6.09 3.29 -14.19
CA SER A 210 6.75 4.26 -13.31
C SER A 210 8.25 4.02 -13.25
N GLY A 211 9.01 5.09 -12.96
CA GLY A 211 10.44 4.98 -12.73
C GLY A 211 10.79 3.98 -11.61
N LEU A 212 9.92 3.82 -10.61
CA LEU A 212 10.06 2.81 -9.56
C LEU A 212 9.89 1.39 -10.08
N ALA A 213 8.88 1.14 -10.91
CA ALA A 213 8.66 -0.17 -11.51
C ALA A 213 9.83 -0.56 -12.41
N GLN A 214 10.30 0.34 -13.26
CA GLN A 214 11.47 0.11 -14.11
C GLN A 214 12.73 -0.13 -13.28
N TYR A 215 12.94 0.68 -12.24
CA TYR A 215 14.07 0.51 -11.34
C TYR A 215 14.04 -0.86 -10.63
N ALA A 216 12.90 -1.28 -10.09
CA ALA A 216 12.73 -2.56 -9.43
C ALA A 216 13.02 -3.73 -10.37
N GLN A 217 12.48 -3.68 -11.59
CA GLN A 217 12.74 -4.68 -12.64
C GLN A 217 14.23 -4.76 -12.99
N ASN A 218 14.87 -3.60 -13.17
CA ASN A 218 16.30 -3.52 -13.51
C ASN A 218 17.19 -4.01 -12.38
N ALA A 219 16.91 -3.60 -11.14
CA ALA A 219 17.67 -4.04 -9.97
C ALA A 219 17.58 -5.56 -9.78
N ALA A 220 16.38 -6.14 -9.93
CA ALA A 220 16.18 -7.59 -9.88
C ALA A 220 16.91 -8.30 -11.02
N GLY A 221 16.84 -7.76 -12.24
CA GLY A 221 17.53 -8.32 -13.41
C GLY A 221 19.05 -8.32 -13.27
N LEU A 222 19.63 -7.22 -12.76
CA LEU A 222 21.08 -7.10 -12.51
C LEU A 222 21.53 -8.07 -11.43
N SER A 223 20.84 -8.12 -10.28
CA SER A 223 21.12 -9.07 -9.21
C SER A 223 21.04 -10.52 -9.70
N ARG A 224 20.00 -10.84 -10.50
CA ARG A 224 19.82 -12.17 -11.09
C ARG A 224 20.98 -12.52 -12.01
N GLY A 225 21.38 -11.60 -12.89
CA GLY A 225 22.49 -11.79 -13.82
C GLY A 225 23.80 -12.05 -13.09
N ALA A 226 24.11 -11.27 -12.06
CA ALA A 226 25.29 -11.47 -11.23
C ALA A 226 25.31 -12.84 -10.54
N LEU A 227 24.18 -13.27 -9.97
CA LEU A 227 24.05 -14.61 -9.39
C LEU A 227 24.17 -15.73 -10.42
N GLN A 228 23.64 -15.56 -11.63
CA GLN A 228 23.77 -16.55 -12.71
C GLN A 228 25.23 -16.72 -13.14
N ILE A 229 25.98 -15.62 -13.25
CA ILE A 229 27.42 -15.64 -13.55
C ILE A 229 28.17 -16.38 -12.43
N ALA A 230 27.91 -16.01 -11.16
CA ALA A 230 28.53 -16.65 -10.01
C ALA A 230 28.22 -18.15 -9.94
N TYR A 231 26.95 -18.54 -10.13
CA TYR A 231 26.53 -19.94 -10.19
C TYR A 231 27.27 -20.72 -11.29
N ASN A 232 27.35 -20.17 -12.49
CA ASN A 232 28.00 -20.84 -13.62
C ASN A 232 29.50 -21.03 -13.41
N ARG A 233 30.15 -20.14 -12.67
CA ARG A 233 31.55 -20.26 -12.25
C ARG A 233 31.71 -21.28 -11.12
N ASP A 234 30.84 -21.24 -10.12
CA ASP A 234 31.01 -22.00 -8.89
C ASP A 234 30.52 -23.46 -9.03
N ARG A 235 29.60 -23.75 -9.96
CA ARG A 235 29.04 -25.10 -10.16
C ARG A 235 30.06 -26.15 -10.61
N THR A 236 31.21 -25.74 -11.13
CA THR A 236 32.28 -26.64 -11.60
C THR A 236 33.40 -26.80 -10.56
N ARG A 237 33.31 -26.14 -9.41
CA ARG A 237 34.35 -26.21 -8.37
C ARG A 237 34.24 -27.52 -7.57
N PRO A 238 35.35 -28.10 -7.08
CA PRO A 238 35.35 -29.35 -6.32
C PRO A 238 34.53 -29.31 -5.02
N ASP A 239 34.42 -28.14 -4.39
CA ASP A 239 33.67 -27.89 -3.16
C ASP A 239 32.18 -27.56 -3.41
N SER A 240 31.73 -27.60 -4.67
CA SER A 240 30.33 -27.36 -5.03
C SER A 240 29.44 -28.53 -4.60
N THR A 241 28.62 -28.34 -3.57
CA THR A 241 27.63 -29.32 -3.12
C THR A 241 26.28 -29.15 -3.83
N PHE A 242 25.44 -30.18 -3.81
CA PHE A 242 24.07 -30.10 -4.31
C PHE A 242 23.27 -29.00 -3.61
N ASP A 243 23.34 -28.95 -2.27
CA ASP A 243 22.60 -27.98 -1.45
C ASP A 243 22.99 -26.54 -1.77
N ASN A 244 24.29 -26.26 -1.94
CA ASN A 244 24.77 -24.92 -2.31
C ASN A 244 24.26 -24.50 -3.70
N ARG A 245 24.20 -25.45 -4.65
CA ARG A 245 23.66 -25.18 -5.99
C ARG A 245 22.16 -24.95 -5.95
N LEU A 246 21.41 -25.76 -5.21
CA LEU A 246 19.96 -25.61 -5.06
C LEU A 246 19.61 -24.26 -4.44
N ALA A 247 20.23 -23.91 -3.31
CA ALA A 247 19.99 -22.64 -2.62
C ALA A 247 20.25 -21.43 -3.54
N ARG A 248 21.31 -21.48 -4.36
CA ARG A 248 21.59 -20.38 -5.31
C ARG A 248 20.62 -20.35 -6.48
N LEU A 249 20.15 -21.50 -6.98
CA LEU A 249 19.09 -21.56 -7.99
C LEU A 249 17.75 -21.02 -7.46
N GLU A 250 17.43 -21.26 -6.18
CA GLU A 250 16.25 -20.71 -5.53
C GLU A 250 16.34 -19.18 -5.42
N GLN A 251 17.49 -18.62 -5.05
CA GLN A 251 17.72 -17.17 -5.08
C GLN A 251 17.55 -16.59 -6.49
N ILE A 252 18.10 -17.25 -7.52
CA ILE A 252 17.93 -16.83 -8.93
C ILE A 252 16.46 -16.86 -9.35
N ARG A 253 15.72 -17.92 -8.97
CA ARG A 253 14.28 -18.06 -9.25
C ARG A 253 13.47 -16.94 -8.59
N THR A 254 13.84 -16.53 -7.39
CA THR A 254 13.20 -15.40 -6.69
C THR A 254 13.39 -14.10 -7.42
N LEU A 255 14.63 -13.77 -7.78
CA LEU A 255 14.93 -12.55 -8.52
C LEU A 255 14.27 -12.57 -9.91
N TYR A 256 14.15 -13.74 -10.54
CA TYR A 256 13.35 -13.91 -11.75
C TYR A 256 11.89 -13.53 -11.52
N ARG A 257 11.24 -14.04 -10.48
CA ARG A 257 9.83 -13.72 -10.17
C ARG A 257 9.65 -12.26 -9.83
N ALA A 258 10.54 -11.68 -9.03
CA ALA A 258 10.51 -10.26 -8.70
C ALA A 258 10.66 -9.39 -9.95
N GLN A 259 11.59 -9.72 -10.84
CA GLN A 259 11.76 -9.02 -12.11
C GLN A 259 10.49 -9.09 -12.97
N GLN A 260 9.85 -10.25 -13.08
CA GLN A 260 8.62 -10.41 -13.89
C GLN A 260 7.40 -9.74 -13.23
N GLY A 261 7.30 -9.76 -11.90
CA GLY A 261 6.13 -9.31 -11.17
C GLY A 261 6.17 -7.83 -10.72
N ALA A 262 7.34 -7.18 -10.72
CA ALA A 262 7.47 -5.81 -10.22
C ALA A 262 6.54 -4.82 -10.92
N GLY A 263 6.43 -4.86 -12.25
CA GLY A 263 5.50 -3.97 -12.98
C GLY A 263 4.03 -4.16 -12.56
N ALA A 264 3.61 -5.41 -12.36
CA ALA A 264 2.25 -5.73 -11.92
C ALA A 264 1.99 -5.24 -10.49
N LEU A 265 2.95 -5.42 -9.57
CA LEU A 265 2.87 -4.92 -8.21
C LEU A 265 2.59 -3.40 -8.16
N PHE A 266 3.38 -2.60 -8.87
CA PHE A 266 3.18 -1.14 -8.90
C PHE A 266 1.83 -0.79 -9.53
N ALA A 267 1.48 -1.43 -10.64
CA ALA A 267 0.17 -1.25 -11.26
C ALA A 267 -0.98 -1.51 -10.29
N ASP A 268 -0.88 -2.57 -9.48
CA ASP A 268 -1.92 -2.93 -8.52
C ASP A 268 -1.98 -1.99 -7.32
N VAL A 269 -0.83 -1.47 -6.86
CA VAL A 269 -0.81 -0.38 -5.86
C VAL A 269 -1.49 0.87 -6.42
N SER A 270 -1.13 1.31 -7.63
CA SER A 270 -1.75 2.48 -8.28
C SER A 270 -3.25 2.30 -8.49
N LYS A 271 -3.67 1.14 -9.02
CA LYS A 271 -5.09 0.81 -9.22
C LYS A 271 -5.83 0.68 -7.87
N GLY A 272 -5.21 0.10 -6.87
CA GLY A 272 -5.73 0.03 -5.50
C GLY A 272 -5.95 1.42 -4.92
N THR A 273 -5.00 2.35 -5.08
CA THR A 273 -5.17 3.73 -4.63
C THR A 273 -6.29 4.45 -5.38
N ARG A 274 -6.47 4.19 -6.68
CA ARG A 274 -7.64 4.69 -7.43
C ARG A 274 -8.95 4.08 -6.93
N ALA A 275 -8.96 2.79 -6.62
CA ALA A 275 -10.13 2.11 -6.06
C ALA A 275 -10.48 2.66 -4.67
N MET A 276 -9.48 2.99 -3.85
CA MET A 276 -9.66 3.66 -2.55
C MET A 276 -10.31 5.05 -2.72
N ALA A 277 -9.85 5.85 -3.67
CA ALA A 277 -10.46 7.15 -3.99
C ALA A 277 -11.91 7.02 -4.49
N LYS A 278 -12.19 6.03 -5.34
CA LYS A 278 -13.56 5.72 -5.80
C LYS A 278 -14.45 5.27 -4.63
N ALA A 279 -13.97 4.37 -3.78
CA ALA A 279 -14.70 3.92 -2.61
C ALA A 279 -14.99 5.08 -1.66
N HIS A 280 -14.05 6.01 -1.47
CA HIS A 280 -14.29 7.22 -0.69
C HIS A 280 -15.38 8.11 -1.32
N ALA A 281 -15.37 8.31 -2.64
CA ALA A 281 -16.41 9.08 -3.32
C ALA A 281 -17.80 8.40 -3.21
N GLU A 282 -17.87 7.07 -3.31
CA GLU A 282 -19.11 6.32 -3.05
C GLU A 282 -19.55 6.43 -1.60
N LEU A 283 -18.60 6.47 -0.67
CA LEU A 283 -18.88 6.71 0.74
C LEU A 283 -19.47 8.11 0.95
N VAL A 284 -18.94 9.16 0.30
CA VAL A 284 -19.54 10.51 0.29
C VAL A 284 -21.01 10.44 -0.14
N ARG A 285 -21.32 9.76 -1.24
CA ARG A 285 -22.72 9.60 -1.71
C ARG A 285 -23.59 8.81 -0.73
N ALA A 286 -23.03 7.78 -0.11
CA ALA A 286 -23.75 6.95 0.87
C ALA A 286 -24.03 7.71 2.18
N VAL A 287 -23.10 8.54 2.66
CA VAL A 287 -23.34 9.39 3.83
C VAL A 287 -24.30 10.54 3.52
N ASP A 288 -24.35 11.00 2.26
CA ASP A 288 -25.25 12.05 1.80
C ASP A 288 -26.71 11.65 1.78
N SER A 289 -26.96 10.41 1.37
CA SER A 289 -28.26 9.74 1.44
C SER A 289 -28.60 9.24 2.85
N LYS A 290 -27.73 9.49 3.86
CA LYS A 290 -27.85 9.01 5.24
C LYS A 290 -27.85 7.47 5.38
N ALA A 291 -27.52 6.74 4.32
CA ALA A 291 -27.54 5.28 4.30
C ALA A 291 -26.26 4.64 4.85
N MET A 292 -25.13 5.38 4.89
CA MET A 292 -23.79 4.91 5.34
C MET A 292 -23.27 3.66 4.59
N SER A 293 -24.01 3.24 3.57
CA SER A 293 -23.76 2.09 2.74
C SER A 293 -24.47 2.27 1.40
N SER A 294 -23.95 1.64 0.35
CA SER A 294 -24.59 1.59 -0.97
C SER A 294 -24.10 0.38 -1.76
N ALA A 295 -24.82 0.02 -2.83
CA ALA A 295 -24.36 -1.01 -3.76
C ALA A 295 -23.07 -0.59 -4.49
N GLY A 296 -22.96 0.70 -4.87
CA GLY A 296 -21.75 1.26 -5.47
C GLY A 296 -20.54 1.22 -4.53
N LEU A 297 -20.76 1.50 -3.24
CA LEU A 297 -19.72 1.38 -2.22
C LEU A 297 -19.32 -0.09 -2.03
N ALA A 298 -20.27 -1.03 -1.97
CA ALA A 298 -19.95 -2.45 -1.90
C ALA A 298 -19.10 -2.93 -3.08
N GLN A 299 -19.45 -2.51 -4.30
CA GLN A 299 -18.72 -2.86 -5.51
C GLN A 299 -17.28 -2.30 -5.49
N THR A 300 -17.12 -1.02 -5.17
CA THR A 300 -15.79 -0.38 -5.13
C THR A 300 -14.91 -0.92 -4.01
N LEU A 301 -15.49 -1.33 -2.87
CA LEU A 301 -14.78 -2.03 -1.80
C LEU A 301 -14.34 -3.44 -2.23
N ALA A 302 -15.15 -4.16 -3.00
CA ALA A 302 -14.77 -5.46 -3.56
C ALA A 302 -13.62 -5.31 -4.58
N GLU A 303 -13.64 -4.27 -5.41
CA GLU A 303 -12.53 -3.93 -6.31
C GLU A 303 -11.26 -3.61 -5.52
N LEU A 304 -11.35 -2.77 -4.47
CA LEU A 304 -10.21 -2.46 -3.60
C LEU A 304 -9.63 -3.73 -2.96
N GLN A 305 -10.48 -4.61 -2.43
CA GLN A 305 -10.05 -5.87 -1.84
C GLN A 305 -9.35 -6.80 -2.85
N ALA A 306 -9.80 -6.81 -4.12
CA ALA A 306 -9.12 -7.58 -5.17
C ALA A 306 -7.69 -7.09 -5.39
N TYR A 307 -7.45 -5.78 -5.38
CA TYR A 307 -6.10 -5.22 -5.48
C TYR A 307 -5.27 -5.52 -4.24
N VAL A 308 -5.85 -5.42 -3.04
CA VAL A 308 -5.19 -5.83 -1.79
C VAL A 308 -4.66 -7.27 -1.90
N LYS A 309 -5.52 -8.21 -2.31
CA LYS A 309 -5.14 -9.61 -2.49
C LYS A 309 -4.05 -9.80 -3.55
N SER A 310 -4.09 -9.04 -4.64
CA SER A 310 -3.07 -9.09 -5.69
C SER A 310 -1.70 -8.64 -5.18
N VAL A 311 -1.66 -7.51 -4.44
CA VAL A 311 -0.42 -7.00 -3.83
C VAL A 311 0.13 -7.99 -2.80
N GLN A 312 -0.72 -8.60 -1.98
CA GLN A 312 -0.32 -9.64 -1.02
C GLN A 312 0.22 -10.90 -1.71
N ALA A 313 -0.40 -11.36 -2.79
CA ALA A 313 0.08 -12.52 -3.54
C ALA A 313 1.49 -12.29 -4.12
N PHE A 314 1.78 -11.07 -4.56
CA PHE A 314 3.15 -10.71 -4.95
C PHE A 314 4.12 -10.82 -3.77
N GLN A 315 3.75 -10.31 -2.60
CA GLN A 315 4.59 -10.43 -1.40
C GLN A 315 4.86 -11.87 -1.02
N ASP A 316 3.85 -12.73 -0.97
CA ASP A 316 4.04 -14.14 -0.62
C ASP A 316 4.99 -14.82 -1.62
N SER A 317 4.87 -14.48 -2.90
CA SER A 317 5.77 -14.99 -3.94
C SER A 317 7.22 -14.53 -3.79
N ALA A 318 7.43 -13.35 -3.19
CA ALA A 318 8.74 -12.74 -2.94
C ALA A 318 9.31 -13.07 -1.53
N ALA A 319 8.45 -13.36 -0.54
CA ALA A 319 8.80 -13.65 0.85
C ALA A 319 9.09 -15.14 1.09
N LEU A 320 8.51 -16.05 0.30
CA LEU A 320 8.87 -17.48 0.23
C LEU A 320 10.31 -17.74 -0.27
N ALA A 321 11.10 -16.69 -0.42
CA ALA A 321 12.45 -16.70 -0.95
C ALA A 321 13.53 -16.20 0.02
N GLY A 322 13.11 -15.65 1.16
CA GLY A 322 14.00 -15.19 2.22
C GLY A 322 14.06 -16.15 3.42
N LYS A 323 13.40 -17.32 3.33
CA LYS A 323 13.49 -18.41 4.29
C LYS A 323 14.27 -19.56 3.71
#